data_AF-A0A815SW67-F1
#
_entry.id   AF-A0A815SW67-F1
#
_cell.length_a   1.000
_cell.length_b   1.000
_cell.length_c   1.000
_cell.angle_alpha   90.00
_cell.angle_beta   90.00
_cell.angle_gamma   90.00
#
_symmetry.space_group_name_H-M   'P 1'
#
loop_
_entity.id
_entity.type
_entity.pdbx_description
1 polymer ?
#
loop_
_entity_poly.entity_id
_entity_poly.type
_entity_poly.pdbx_seq_one_letter_code
_entity_poly.pdbx_strand_id
1 'polypeptide(L)'
;MLQFVLTILLIVPITIESAGQWSYDSIKTWGRGNRYCAGHSQSPIDLHYNVSTYDNRLKKIVLEEQRTWETPEFLNNGHTVQLDLKKRYVLKNLAPGSEEYSVEQLHFHWGHSADNTNGSEHLFEGQSYPLEMHIVTYSKWYANIRDAMTNTRALAVVGVFFELTEQPNPSFQPLIESLAKIQNEGYQAEVSDLFDLKELLGDKRMERYYRYDGSLTTPPCYESVLWTVLVDPLKISLDQLNAFRGLHDFKTKLMANTYRPVRPLGTRKLFRSFPTEDIQEDFNRRILYIGIIVYILVWFTIFRSTSWPTSPSNLDIFLSTTICGRLIQQPNLALTTNELTQLENQIERYFSFPKDCTLFTSQTIISSEELTYPLAFTILIYSNLDQFDFLLKTIYRKSNYYCIHVDLKAPAALYEAIKER
;
A
#
# COMPACT_ATOMS: atom_id res chain seq x y z
N MET A 1 68.65 32.14 33.07
CA MET A 1 68.17 30.76 32.89
C MET A 1 66.64 30.81 32.79
N LEU A 2 66.10 31.06 31.60
CA LEU A 2 64.66 30.98 31.33
C LEU A 2 64.51 30.07 30.11
N GLN A 3 63.88 28.92 30.30
CA GLN A 3 63.72 27.87 29.31
C GLN A 3 62.37 28.07 28.65
N PHE A 4 62.36 28.54 27.40
CA PHE A 4 61.16 28.60 26.56
C PHE A 4 60.79 27.17 26.14
N VAL A 5 59.65 26.67 26.62
CA VAL A 5 59.05 25.43 26.11
C VAL A 5 58.25 25.79 24.87
N LEU A 6 58.77 25.36 23.71
CA LEU A 6 58.12 25.48 22.41
C LEU A 6 57.11 24.32 22.27
N THR A 7 55.83 24.57 22.54
CA THR A 7 54.76 23.60 22.27
C THR A 7 54.44 23.64 20.77
N ILE A 8 54.96 22.68 20.02
CA ILE A 8 54.59 22.43 18.62
C ILE A 8 53.16 21.89 18.63
N LEU A 9 52.18 22.74 18.27
CA LEU A 9 50.85 22.28 17.88
C LEU A 9 50.98 21.52 16.55
N LEU A 10 51.04 20.20 16.61
CA LEU A 10 50.77 19.35 15.47
C LEU A 10 49.30 19.53 15.09
N ILE A 11 49.04 20.41 14.13
CA ILE A 11 47.78 20.41 13.39
C ILE A 11 47.79 19.12 12.58
N VAL A 12 47.24 18.05 13.16
CA VAL A 12 46.87 16.86 12.38
C VAL A 12 45.69 17.31 11.53
N PRO A 13 45.80 17.38 10.19
CA PRO A 13 44.63 17.60 9.37
C PRO A 13 43.68 16.46 9.66
N ILE A 14 42.53 16.76 10.28
CA ILE A 14 41.41 15.84 10.34
C ILE A 14 40.96 15.71 8.89
N THR A 15 41.51 14.71 8.19
CA THR A 15 40.93 14.23 6.95
C THR A 15 39.57 13.68 7.34
N ILE A 16 38.52 14.46 7.07
CA ILE A 16 37.18 13.92 6.95
C ILE A 16 37.32 12.87 5.84
N GLU A 17 37.42 11.58 6.21
CA GLU A 17 37.23 10.52 5.24
C GLU A 17 35.86 10.77 4.64
N SER A 18 35.83 11.21 3.38
CA SER A 18 34.60 11.13 2.60
C SER A 18 34.19 9.67 2.70
N ALA A 19 33.04 9.38 3.30
CA ALA A 19 32.42 8.08 3.13
C ALA A 19 32.33 7.88 1.62
N GLY A 20 33.20 7.05 1.05
CA GLY A 20 33.27 6.85 -0.39
C GLY A 20 31.87 6.52 -0.89
N GLN A 21 31.46 7.13 -2.00
CA GLN A 21 30.14 6.92 -2.61
C GLN A 21 29.87 5.42 -2.71
N TRP A 22 28.91 4.92 -1.94
CA TRP A 22 28.60 3.49 -1.86
C TRP A 22 27.60 3.12 -2.95
N SER A 23 27.49 1.83 -3.24
CA SER A 23 26.51 1.31 -4.19
C SER A 23 26.07 -0.10 -3.79
N TYR A 24 24.86 -0.49 -4.17
CA TYR A 24 24.34 -1.85 -4.00
C TYR A 24 25.19 -2.91 -4.72
N ASP A 25 25.91 -2.55 -5.79
CA ASP A 25 26.88 -3.44 -6.45
C ASP A 25 28.05 -3.86 -5.53
N SER A 26 28.30 -3.06 -4.49
CA SER A 26 29.46 -3.19 -3.59
C SER A 26 29.10 -3.64 -2.17
N ILE A 27 27.91 -4.20 -1.95
CA ILE A 27 27.42 -4.60 -0.61
C ILE A 27 28.42 -5.49 0.15
N LYS A 28 29.11 -6.39 -0.56
CA LYS A 28 30.10 -7.30 0.04
C LYS A 28 31.28 -6.57 0.68
N THR A 29 31.57 -5.34 0.24
CA THR A 29 32.68 -4.52 0.75
C THR A 29 32.26 -3.45 1.74
N TRP A 30 30.96 -3.25 2.00
CA TRP A 30 30.49 -2.23 2.95
C TRP A 30 31.11 -2.39 4.34
N GLY A 31 31.28 -3.62 4.83
CA GLY A 31 31.93 -3.89 6.12
C GLY A 31 33.40 -3.48 6.20
N ARG A 32 34.10 -3.35 5.06
CA ARG A 32 35.49 -2.86 5.00
C ARG A 32 35.54 -1.33 5.06
N GLY A 33 34.63 -0.66 4.33
CA GLY A 33 34.53 0.80 4.31
C GLY A 33 33.78 1.39 5.51
N ASN A 34 33.00 0.56 6.22
CA ASN A 34 32.27 0.96 7.41
C ASN A 34 32.14 -0.22 8.38
N ARG A 35 32.88 -0.17 9.49
CA ARG A 35 32.93 -1.24 10.49
C ARG A 35 31.55 -1.64 11.06
N TYR A 36 30.61 -0.70 11.12
CA TYR A 36 29.28 -0.95 11.66
C TYR A 36 28.46 -1.86 10.73
N CYS A 37 28.73 -1.83 9.43
CA CYS A 37 28.09 -2.75 8.47
C CYS A 37 28.52 -4.21 8.62
N ALA A 38 29.57 -4.48 9.42
CA ALA A 38 30.01 -5.82 9.82
C ALA A 38 29.49 -6.23 11.22
N GLY A 39 28.56 -5.47 11.80
CA GLY A 39 27.95 -5.77 13.09
C GLY A 39 27.10 -7.05 13.10
N HIS A 40 26.68 -7.46 14.29
CA HIS A 40 25.97 -8.72 14.52
C HIS A 40 24.44 -8.59 14.58
N SER A 41 23.93 -7.37 14.71
CA SER A 41 22.52 -7.03 14.82
C SER A 41 22.02 -6.27 13.57
N GLN A 42 22.49 -6.70 12.40
CA GLN A 42 22.20 -6.03 11.14
C GLN A 42 20.80 -6.35 10.59
N SER A 43 20.30 -5.45 9.75
CA SER A 43 19.07 -5.56 8.96
C SER A 43 19.39 -5.57 7.46
N PRO A 44 18.47 -6.05 6.60
CA PRO A 44 17.16 -6.65 6.92
C PRO A 44 17.28 -8.10 7.42
N ILE A 45 16.18 -8.73 7.80
CA ILE A 45 16.10 -10.14 8.23
C ILE A 45 14.96 -10.87 7.51
N ASP A 46 14.96 -12.19 7.58
CA ASP A 46 13.79 -13.02 7.22
C ASP A 46 12.84 -13.13 8.43
N LEU A 47 11.56 -12.79 8.20
CA LEU A 47 10.50 -12.81 9.20
C LEU A 47 9.85 -14.18 9.20
N HIS A 48 10.33 -15.03 10.10
CA HIS A 48 9.76 -16.35 10.32
C HIS A 48 8.87 -16.38 11.55
N TYR A 49 7.69 -16.94 11.37
CA TYR A 49 6.71 -17.15 12.40
C TYR A 49 7.23 -18.06 13.52
N ASN A 50 7.88 -19.17 13.17
CA ASN A 50 8.30 -20.22 14.10
C ASN A 50 9.34 -19.76 15.14
N VAL A 51 10.12 -18.72 14.85
CA VAL A 51 11.09 -18.10 15.75
C VAL A 51 10.57 -16.81 16.38
N SER A 52 9.36 -16.39 16.03
CA SER A 52 8.72 -15.19 16.56
C SER A 52 7.94 -15.49 17.85
N THR A 53 7.93 -14.51 18.76
CA THR A 53 7.15 -14.59 20.01
C THR A 53 6.00 -13.61 19.97
N TYR A 54 4.77 -14.08 20.20
CA TYR A 54 3.62 -13.20 20.40
C TYR A 54 3.83 -12.34 21.64
N ASP A 55 3.71 -11.03 21.49
CA ASP A 55 3.79 -10.08 22.60
C ASP A 55 2.50 -9.24 22.65
N ASN A 56 1.61 -9.61 23.57
CA ASN A 56 0.31 -8.94 23.74
C ASN A 56 0.41 -7.48 24.23
N ARG A 57 1.61 -6.99 24.55
CA ARG A 57 1.85 -5.59 24.90
C ARG A 57 2.04 -4.71 23.65
N LEU A 58 2.29 -5.32 22.48
CA LEU A 58 2.37 -4.63 21.21
C LEU A 58 0.98 -4.16 20.80
N LYS A 59 0.75 -2.85 20.87
CA LYS A 59 -0.52 -2.22 20.52
C LYS A 59 -0.56 -1.87 19.04
N LYS A 60 -1.77 -1.64 18.53
CA LYS A 60 -1.97 -1.01 17.22
C LYS A 60 -1.13 0.27 17.09
N ILE A 61 -0.40 0.40 15.99
CA ILE A 61 0.37 1.60 15.68
C ILE A 61 -0.62 2.71 15.33
N VAL A 62 -0.36 3.92 15.81
CA VAL A 62 -1.21 5.08 15.51
C VAL A 62 -0.42 6.04 14.64
N LEU A 63 -0.96 6.36 13.48
CA LEU A 63 -0.46 7.39 12.57
C LEU A 63 -1.32 8.64 12.69
N GLU A 64 -0.71 9.73 13.11
CA GLU A 64 -1.34 11.03 13.27
C GLU A 64 -0.69 12.06 12.36
N GLU A 65 -1.52 12.82 11.66
CA GLU A 65 -1.08 13.99 10.91
C GLU A 65 -0.97 15.20 11.85
N GLN A 66 0.07 15.99 11.68
CA GLN A 66 0.30 17.23 12.42
C GLN A 66 -0.48 18.38 11.79
N ARG A 67 -0.85 19.38 12.59
CA ARG A 67 -1.66 20.53 12.15
C ARG A 67 -0.94 21.46 11.18
N THR A 68 0.39 21.48 11.25
CA THR A 68 1.25 22.36 10.47
C THR A 68 2.38 21.53 9.91
N TRP A 69 2.59 21.62 8.60
CA TRP A 69 3.63 20.91 7.88
C TRP A 69 4.07 21.72 6.66
N GLU A 70 5.28 21.46 6.20
CA GLU A 70 5.82 22.04 4.96
C GLU A 70 5.58 21.09 3.80
N THR A 71 5.50 21.62 2.58
CA THR A 71 5.28 20.83 1.36
C THR A 71 6.28 19.67 1.27
N PRO A 72 5.81 18.42 1.19
CA PRO A 72 6.69 17.28 1.04
C PRO A 72 7.47 17.33 -0.28
N GLU A 73 8.69 16.80 -0.26
CA GLU A 73 9.62 16.87 -1.39
C GLU A 73 10.17 15.50 -1.75
N PHE A 74 10.10 15.15 -3.05
CA PHE A 74 10.78 14.00 -3.61
C PHE A 74 12.21 14.34 -4.01
N LEU A 75 13.10 13.38 -3.78
CA LEU A 75 14.48 13.39 -4.22
C LEU A 75 14.83 12.00 -4.75
N ASN A 76 15.34 11.94 -5.99
CA ASN A 76 16.13 10.78 -6.42
C ASN A 76 17.57 10.98 -5.92
N ASN A 77 17.98 10.22 -4.91
CA ASN A 77 19.33 10.35 -4.34
C ASN A 77 20.37 9.41 -4.97
N GLY A 78 20.03 8.77 -6.09
CA GLY A 78 20.89 7.81 -6.80
C GLY A 78 20.93 6.41 -6.19
N HIS A 79 20.26 6.20 -5.06
CA HIS A 79 20.14 4.89 -4.40
C HIS A 79 18.69 4.45 -4.21
N THR A 80 17.79 5.43 -4.12
CA THR A 80 16.35 5.26 -3.92
C THR A 80 15.64 6.55 -4.31
N VAL A 81 14.31 6.50 -4.26
CA VAL A 81 13.48 7.70 -4.16
C VAL A 81 13.20 7.95 -2.69
N GLN A 82 13.50 9.16 -2.24
CA GLN A 82 13.20 9.62 -0.91
C GLN A 82 12.10 10.68 -0.98
N LEU A 83 11.10 10.56 -0.11
CA LEU A 83 10.09 11.57 0.16
C LEU A 83 10.33 12.15 1.54
N ASP A 84 10.79 13.39 1.62
CA ASP A 84 10.87 14.14 2.88
C ASP A 84 9.47 14.62 3.25
N LEU A 85 8.96 14.16 4.39
CA LEU A 85 7.61 14.48 4.85
C LEU A 85 7.58 15.69 5.79
N LYS A 86 8.73 16.34 6.02
CA LYS A 86 8.84 17.60 6.79
C LYS A 86 8.08 17.57 8.11
N LYS A 87 8.14 16.43 8.82
CA LYS A 87 7.47 16.18 10.11
C LYS A 87 5.93 16.29 10.06
N ARG A 88 5.32 16.13 8.89
CA ARG A 88 3.86 16.10 8.68
C ARG A 88 3.17 15.03 9.50
N TYR A 89 3.84 13.93 9.80
CA TYR A 89 3.25 12.79 10.48
C TYR A 89 4.03 12.40 11.74
N VAL A 90 3.30 11.79 12.68
CA VAL A 90 3.83 11.20 13.91
C VAL A 90 3.30 9.78 14.04
N LEU A 91 4.18 8.87 14.44
CA LEU A 91 3.83 7.49 14.80
C LEU A 91 3.90 7.30 16.31
N LYS A 92 2.89 6.64 16.87
CA LYS A 92 2.81 6.25 18.28
C LYS A 92 2.80 4.74 18.43
N ASN A 93 3.03 4.27 19.66
CA ASN A 93 3.11 2.85 20.01
C ASN A 93 4.24 2.07 19.31
N LEU A 94 5.28 2.77 18.81
CA LEU A 94 6.44 2.11 18.21
C LEU A 94 7.40 1.52 19.24
N ALA A 95 7.63 2.19 20.38
CA ALA A 95 8.50 1.67 21.43
C ALA A 95 7.87 1.86 22.82
N PRO A 96 8.02 0.91 23.74
CA PRO A 96 7.67 1.13 25.14
C PRO A 96 8.44 2.34 25.70
N GLY A 97 7.75 3.31 26.29
CA GLY A 97 8.35 4.47 26.95
C GLY A 97 8.68 5.67 26.06
N SER A 98 8.56 5.56 24.73
CA SER A 98 8.59 6.72 23.82
C SER A 98 7.19 6.98 23.30
N GLU A 99 6.60 8.11 23.68
CA GLU A 99 5.21 8.42 23.36
C GLU A 99 5.00 8.66 21.85
N GLU A 100 5.98 9.31 21.20
CA GLU A 100 5.84 9.80 19.82
C GLU A 100 7.16 9.75 19.04
N TYR A 101 7.09 9.26 17.81
CA TYR A 101 8.17 9.32 16.82
C TYR A 101 7.76 10.23 15.66
N SER A 102 8.58 11.22 15.34
CA SER A 102 8.38 12.08 14.19
C SER A 102 8.75 11.34 12.91
N VAL A 103 7.87 11.36 11.90
CA VAL A 103 8.22 10.83 10.58
C VAL A 103 9.13 11.82 9.87
N GLU A 104 10.32 11.36 9.50
CA GLU A 104 11.31 12.16 8.78
C GLU A 104 11.07 12.01 7.27
N GLN A 105 11.13 10.77 6.78
CA GLN A 105 11.05 10.48 5.36
C GLN A 105 10.43 9.11 5.08
N LEU A 106 10.05 8.93 3.82
CA LEU A 106 9.77 7.63 3.21
C LEU A 106 10.85 7.35 2.17
N HIS A 107 11.20 6.08 1.97
CA HIS A 107 11.98 5.67 0.79
C HIS A 107 11.65 4.23 0.40
N PHE A 108 12.14 3.81 -0.77
CA PHE A 108 11.71 2.57 -1.43
C PHE A 108 12.87 1.67 -1.85
N HIS A 109 12.63 0.37 -1.85
CA HIS A 109 13.55 -0.65 -2.31
C HIS A 109 12.83 -1.56 -3.31
N TRP A 110 13.44 -1.80 -4.47
CA TRP A 110 12.83 -2.58 -5.54
C TRP A 110 13.86 -3.42 -6.30
N GLY A 111 13.36 -4.46 -6.98
CA GLY A 111 14.16 -5.37 -7.77
C GLY A 111 14.22 -5.02 -9.25
N HIS A 112 15.03 -5.80 -9.97
CA HIS A 112 15.21 -5.68 -11.41
C HIS A 112 13.90 -5.84 -12.19
N SER A 113 13.77 -5.15 -13.33
CA SER A 113 12.59 -5.22 -14.22
C SER A 113 12.31 -6.59 -14.85
N ALA A 114 13.25 -7.53 -14.74
CA ALA A 114 13.13 -8.88 -15.26
C ALA A 114 12.50 -9.85 -14.26
N ASP A 115 12.29 -9.39 -13.01
CA ASP A 115 11.84 -10.21 -11.91
C ASP A 115 10.77 -9.46 -11.12
N ASN A 116 9.53 -9.94 -11.18
CA ASN A 116 8.37 -9.33 -10.54
C ASN A 116 8.10 -9.87 -9.13
N THR A 117 8.97 -10.75 -8.60
CA THR A 117 8.77 -11.35 -7.27
C THR A 117 9.80 -10.88 -6.25
N ASN A 118 10.97 -10.39 -6.70
CA ASN A 118 12.04 -9.91 -5.81
C ASN A 118 12.21 -8.39 -5.82
N GLY A 119 12.56 -7.81 -4.67
CA GLY A 119 12.80 -6.37 -4.55
C GLY A 119 12.72 -5.77 -3.14
N SER A 120 12.07 -6.46 -2.21
CA SER A 120 12.02 -6.10 -0.80
C SER A 120 13.36 -6.38 -0.11
N GLU A 121 13.63 -5.64 0.96
CA GLU A 121 14.78 -5.86 1.83
C GLU A 121 14.50 -7.04 2.77
N HIS A 122 13.37 -6.98 3.49
CA HIS A 122 12.91 -8.06 4.34
C HIS A 122 12.34 -9.19 3.50
N LEU A 123 12.38 -10.39 4.08
CA LEU A 123 11.64 -11.54 3.59
C LEU A 123 10.54 -11.89 4.60
N PHE A 124 9.49 -12.53 4.11
CA PHE A 124 8.46 -13.15 4.94
C PHE A 124 8.40 -14.64 4.62
N GLU A 125 8.73 -15.49 5.58
CA GLU A 125 8.83 -16.94 5.39
C GLU A 125 9.70 -17.34 4.19
N GLY A 126 10.86 -16.68 4.03
CA GLY A 126 11.77 -16.90 2.91
C GLY A 126 11.33 -16.31 1.57
N GLN A 127 10.20 -15.60 1.52
CA GLN A 127 9.69 -14.98 0.30
C GLN A 127 9.96 -13.48 0.27
N SER A 128 10.47 -13.01 -0.88
CA SER A 128 10.60 -11.58 -1.18
C SER A 128 9.28 -11.06 -1.74
N TYR A 129 9.13 -9.74 -1.67
CA TYR A 129 8.13 -8.96 -2.37
C TYR A 129 8.79 -8.08 -3.45
N PRO A 130 8.08 -7.62 -4.49
CA PRO A 130 8.63 -6.78 -5.57
C PRO A 130 9.11 -5.39 -5.13
N LEU A 131 8.55 -4.85 -4.05
CA LEU A 131 8.84 -3.50 -3.56
C LEU A 131 8.63 -3.46 -2.04
N GLU A 132 9.47 -2.70 -1.34
CA GLU A 132 9.32 -2.40 0.09
C GLU A 132 9.50 -0.90 0.33
N MET A 133 8.60 -0.32 1.11
CA MET A 133 8.70 1.07 1.58
C MET A 133 9.17 1.09 3.02
N HIS A 134 10.08 2.01 3.32
CA HIS A 134 10.53 2.31 4.66
C HIS A 134 10.04 3.69 5.10
N ILE A 135 9.31 3.73 6.21
CA ILE A 135 8.90 4.95 6.91
C ILE A 135 9.90 5.20 8.02
N VAL A 136 10.81 6.14 7.82
CA VAL A 136 11.88 6.44 8.77
C VAL A 136 11.39 7.46 9.77
N THR A 137 11.51 7.12 11.04
CA THR A 137 11.12 7.99 12.15
C THR A 137 12.19 8.09 13.20
N TYR A 138 12.14 9.17 13.98
CA TYR A 138 13.01 9.36 15.14
C TYR A 138 12.20 9.82 16.35
N SER A 139 12.64 9.42 17.54
CA SER A 139 11.96 9.76 18.79
C SER A 139 11.96 11.28 19.00
N LYS A 140 10.81 11.85 19.37
CA LYS A 140 10.68 13.30 19.65
C LYS A 140 11.50 13.80 20.85
N TRP A 141 12.16 12.90 21.59
CA TRP A 141 13.14 13.28 22.61
C TRP A 141 14.43 13.86 22.02
N TYR A 142 14.66 13.68 20.72
CA TYR A 142 15.79 14.23 19.99
C TYR A 142 15.34 15.41 19.11
N ALA A 143 16.21 16.40 18.91
CA ALA A 143 15.90 17.56 18.10
C ALA A 143 15.74 17.22 16.60
N ASN A 144 16.53 16.26 16.13
CA ASN A 144 16.60 15.85 14.72
C ASN A 144 17.08 14.39 14.61
N ILE A 145 16.92 13.82 13.41
CA ILE A 145 17.31 12.44 13.12
C ILE A 145 18.81 12.17 13.32
N ARG A 146 19.68 13.17 13.08
CA ARG A 146 21.14 13.03 13.22
C ARG A 146 21.54 12.78 14.68
N ASP A 147 20.91 13.46 15.62
CA ASP A 147 21.16 13.25 17.04
C ASP A 147 20.59 11.91 17.54
N ALA A 148 19.52 11.42 16.90
CA ALA A 148 18.92 10.13 17.21
C ALA A 148 19.70 8.95 16.63
N MET A 149 20.38 9.11 15.49
CA MET A 149 20.78 7.98 14.64
C MET A 149 21.77 6.99 15.26
N THR A 150 22.51 7.37 16.29
CA THR A 150 23.46 6.50 16.98
C THR A 150 22.94 5.95 18.31
N ASN A 151 21.74 6.36 18.73
CA ASN A 151 21.16 5.98 20.00
C ASN A 151 20.18 4.80 19.84
N THR A 152 20.30 3.79 20.70
CA THR A 152 19.49 2.57 20.62
C THR A 152 18.00 2.88 20.67
N ARG A 153 17.24 2.44 19.64
CA ARG A 153 15.80 2.64 19.46
C ARG A 153 15.35 4.10 19.37
N ALA A 154 16.27 5.05 19.25
CA ALA A 154 15.94 6.43 18.97
C ALA A 154 15.48 6.61 17.50
N LEU A 155 15.90 5.70 16.61
CA LEU A 155 15.26 5.49 15.31
C LEU A 155 14.28 4.34 15.38
N ALA A 156 13.13 4.51 14.75
CA ALA A 156 12.20 3.44 14.47
C ALA A 156 11.82 3.49 12.99
N VAL A 157 11.84 2.35 12.31
CA VAL A 157 11.48 2.26 10.89
C VAL A 157 10.31 1.31 10.73
N VAL A 158 9.28 1.76 9.99
CA VAL A 158 8.17 0.90 9.59
C VAL A 158 8.41 0.41 8.16
N GLY A 159 8.55 -0.90 7.99
CA GLY A 159 8.64 -1.56 6.69
C GLY A 159 7.26 -1.98 6.19
N VAL A 160 6.97 -1.72 4.92
CA VAL A 160 5.70 -2.05 4.27
C VAL A 160 5.98 -2.74 2.94
N PHE A 161 5.61 -4.00 2.84
CA PHE A 161 5.69 -4.77 1.59
C PHE A 161 4.65 -4.30 0.57
N PHE A 162 4.95 -4.53 -0.70
CA PHE A 162 4.04 -4.34 -1.81
C PHE A 162 3.87 -5.62 -2.60
N GLU A 163 2.64 -5.96 -2.98
CA GLU A 163 2.32 -7.08 -3.87
C GLU A 163 1.66 -6.58 -5.16
N LEU A 164 1.85 -7.33 -6.23
CA LEU A 164 1.29 -6.98 -7.53
C LEU A 164 -0.18 -7.40 -7.64
N THR A 165 -0.99 -6.50 -8.17
CA THR A 165 -2.37 -6.74 -8.58
C THR A 165 -2.63 -6.21 -9.99
N GLU A 166 -3.72 -6.64 -10.61
CA GLU A 166 -4.10 -6.12 -11.94
C GLU A 166 -4.48 -4.63 -11.87
N GLN A 167 -5.19 -4.24 -10.81
CA GLN A 167 -5.67 -2.87 -10.64
C GLN A 167 -4.58 -1.97 -10.03
N PRO A 168 -4.42 -0.73 -10.52
CA PRO A 168 -3.55 0.26 -9.88
C PRO A 168 -4.12 0.67 -8.54
N ASN A 169 -3.25 1.11 -7.64
CA ASN A 169 -3.62 1.67 -6.35
C ASN A 169 -3.82 3.19 -6.48
N PRO A 170 -5.06 3.70 -6.34
CA PRO A 170 -5.32 5.13 -6.51
C PRO A 170 -4.61 6.00 -5.48
N SER A 171 -4.55 5.57 -4.21
CA SER A 171 -3.90 6.34 -3.13
C SER A 171 -2.37 6.40 -3.29
N PHE A 172 -1.79 5.50 -4.10
CA PHE A 172 -0.36 5.52 -4.45
C PHE A 172 -0.07 6.33 -5.72
N GLN A 173 -1.09 6.65 -6.53
CA GLN A 173 -0.94 7.30 -7.82
C GLN A 173 -0.26 8.69 -7.75
N PRO A 174 -0.56 9.57 -6.77
CA PRO A 174 0.11 10.87 -6.66
C PRO A 174 1.64 10.76 -6.51
N LEU A 175 2.11 9.69 -5.86
CA LEU A 175 3.53 9.39 -5.74
C LEU A 175 4.11 9.00 -7.09
N ILE A 176 3.44 8.10 -7.81
CA ILE A 176 3.88 7.61 -9.13
C ILE A 176 4.01 8.75 -10.15
N GLU A 177 3.08 9.68 -10.17
CA GLU A 177 3.13 10.86 -11.04
C GLU A 177 4.33 11.76 -10.75
N SER A 178 4.74 11.81 -9.48
CA SER A 178 5.91 12.59 -9.06
C SER A 178 7.22 11.91 -9.49
N LEU A 179 7.27 10.58 -9.56
CA LEU A 179 8.46 9.84 -10.03
C LEU A 179 8.88 10.22 -11.45
N ALA A 180 7.91 10.52 -12.32
CA ALA A 180 8.18 10.93 -13.70
C ALA A 180 9.00 12.25 -13.78
N LYS A 181 9.01 13.06 -12.71
CA LYS A 181 9.73 14.33 -12.63
C LYS A 181 11.15 14.18 -12.09
N ILE A 182 11.48 13.04 -11.46
CA ILE A 182 12.76 12.80 -10.75
C ILE A 182 13.54 11.61 -11.32
N GLN A 183 13.49 11.43 -12.64
CA GLN A 183 14.08 10.26 -13.30
C GLN A 183 15.60 10.12 -13.13
N ASN A 184 16.33 11.21 -12.88
CA ASN A 184 17.78 11.21 -12.73
C ASN A 184 18.19 11.55 -11.29
N GLU A 185 19.36 11.07 -10.89
CA GLU A 185 19.95 11.42 -9.60
C GLU A 185 20.08 12.94 -9.41
N GLY A 186 19.82 13.40 -8.18
CA GLY A 186 19.81 14.80 -7.79
C GLY A 186 18.53 15.56 -8.13
N TYR A 187 17.66 15.00 -8.98
CA TYR A 187 16.40 15.66 -9.35
C TYR A 187 15.43 15.65 -8.17
N GLN A 188 14.76 16.78 -7.99
CA GLN A 188 13.79 17.04 -6.94
C GLN A 188 12.46 17.47 -7.53
N ALA A 189 11.37 17.15 -6.83
CA ALA A 189 10.03 17.60 -7.20
C ALA A 189 9.15 17.69 -5.96
N GLU A 190 8.28 18.70 -5.91
CA GLU A 190 7.21 18.74 -4.91
C GLU A 190 6.21 17.60 -5.15
N VAL A 191 5.69 17.07 -4.04
CA VAL A 191 4.64 16.05 -4.09
C VAL A 191 3.29 16.71 -4.25
N SER A 192 2.43 16.08 -5.04
CA SER A 192 1.02 16.48 -5.11
C SER A 192 0.38 16.48 -3.71
N ASP A 193 -0.35 17.56 -3.38
CA ASP A 193 -1.11 17.68 -2.13
C ASP A 193 -2.15 16.56 -1.95
N LEU A 194 -2.44 15.80 -3.01
CA LEU A 194 -3.32 14.63 -2.98
C LEU A 194 -2.68 13.40 -2.32
N PHE A 195 -1.37 13.39 -2.06
CA PHE A 195 -0.73 12.29 -1.34
C PHE A 195 -1.04 12.37 0.16
N ASP A 196 -1.65 11.30 0.68
CA ASP A 196 -1.84 11.09 2.12
C ASP A 196 -1.34 9.70 2.54
N LEU A 197 -0.34 9.69 3.41
CA LEU A 197 0.23 8.46 3.97
C LEU A 197 -0.79 7.66 4.79
N LYS A 198 -1.72 8.34 5.47
CA LYS A 198 -2.74 7.68 6.29
C LYS A 198 -3.75 6.94 5.42
N GLU A 199 -4.18 7.58 4.33
CA GLU A 199 -5.04 6.94 3.33
C GLU A 199 -4.34 5.74 2.68
N LEU A 200 -3.07 5.90 2.29
CA LEU A 200 -2.28 4.85 1.67
C LEU A 200 -2.18 3.61 2.57
N LEU A 201 -1.83 3.77 3.84
CA LEU A 201 -1.60 2.64 4.75
C LEU A 201 -2.91 1.98 5.19
N GLY A 202 -3.94 2.79 5.45
CA GLY A 202 -5.20 2.36 6.06
C GLY A 202 -5.05 1.92 7.51
N ASP A 203 -6.14 2.02 8.28
CA ASP A 203 -6.08 1.81 9.73
C ASP A 203 -5.82 0.34 10.14
N LYS A 204 -6.26 -0.65 9.35
CA LYS A 204 -6.16 -2.07 9.72
C LYS A 204 -4.73 -2.62 9.66
N ARG A 205 -3.93 -2.12 8.72
CA ARG A 205 -2.56 -2.62 8.47
C ARG A 205 -1.62 -2.41 9.66
N MET A 206 -1.93 -1.43 10.50
CA MET A 206 -1.19 -1.06 11.69
C MET A 206 -1.44 -1.98 12.90
N GLU A 207 -2.29 -3.00 12.77
CA GLU A 207 -2.61 -3.95 13.83
C GLU A 207 -1.68 -5.18 13.83
N ARG A 208 -1.26 -5.63 12.65
CA ARG A 208 -0.47 -6.86 12.45
C ARG A 208 0.93 -6.56 11.94
N TYR A 209 1.93 -6.77 12.78
CA TYR A 209 3.32 -6.49 12.45
C TYR A 209 4.29 -7.36 13.25
N TYR A 210 5.52 -7.45 12.73
CA TYR A 210 6.69 -7.96 13.43
C TYR A 210 7.53 -6.82 13.98
N ARG A 211 8.26 -7.07 15.07
CA ARG A 211 9.09 -6.10 15.78
C ARG A 211 10.44 -6.71 16.18
N TYR A 212 11.55 -6.04 15.87
CA TYR A 212 12.88 -6.48 16.28
C TYR A 212 13.89 -5.31 16.36
N ASP A 213 15.00 -5.51 17.09
CA ASP A 213 16.13 -4.58 17.11
C ASP A 213 17.09 -4.87 15.95
N GLY A 214 17.41 -3.85 15.15
CA GLY A 214 18.21 -4.01 13.94
C GLY A 214 19.06 -2.79 13.61
N SER A 215 19.36 -2.63 12.33
CA SER A 215 20.24 -1.57 11.83
C SER A 215 19.61 -0.75 10.72
N LEU A 216 20.26 0.36 10.37
CA LEU A 216 20.12 0.92 9.02
C LEU A 216 20.52 -0.15 7.99
N THR A 217 19.79 -0.23 6.88
CA THR A 217 20.07 -1.17 5.78
C THR A 217 21.03 -0.62 4.74
N THR A 218 21.42 0.64 4.89
CA THR A 218 22.44 1.32 4.09
C THR A 218 23.57 1.82 5.00
N PRO A 219 24.78 2.04 4.48
CA PRO A 219 25.85 2.68 5.24
C PRO A 219 25.38 4.01 5.87
N PRO A 220 25.69 4.27 7.14
CA PRO A 220 26.69 3.59 7.96
C PRO A 220 26.24 2.33 8.71
N CYS A 221 25.04 1.80 8.47
CA CYS A 221 24.56 0.54 9.07
C CYS A 221 24.52 0.53 10.63
N TYR A 222 24.26 1.68 11.26
CA TYR A 222 24.16 1.76 12.73
C TYR A 222 23.08 0.81 13.26
N GLU A 223 23.43 0.02 14.27
CA GLU A 223 22.55 -0.93 14.97
C GLU A 223 21.69 -0.23 16.03
N SER A 224 20.98 0.80 15.60
CA SER A 224 20.20 1.71 16.44
C SER A 224 18.70 1.67 16.15
N VAL A 225 18.26 0.87 15.18
CA VAL A 225 16.91 0.94 14.61
C VAL A 225 15.98 -0.06 15.27
N LEU A 226 14.83 0.41 15.77
CA LEU A 226 13.70 -0.44 16.11
C LEU A 226 12.83 -0.69 14.88
N TRP A 227 12.90 -1.90 14.32
CA TRP A 227 12.16 -2.26 13.12
C TRP A 227 10.74 -2.71 13.43
N THR A 228 9.79 -2.22 12.64
CA THR A 228 8.40 -2.65 12.66
C THR A 228 7.99 -3.02 11.24
N VAL A 229 7.78 -4.30 10.92
CA VAL A 229 7.44 -4.70 9.54
C VAL A 229 5.99 -5.14 9.51
N LEU A 230 5.16 -4.43 8.73
CA LEU A 230 3.73 -4.72 8.60
C LEU A 230 3.54 -6.02 7.83
N VAL A 231 2.62 -6.87 8.28
CA VAL A 231 2.38 -8.19 7.66
C VAL A 231 1.62 -8.06 6.36
N ASP A 232 0.60 -7.22 6.35
CA ASP A 232 -0.27 -7.12 5.18
C ASP A 232 0.39 -6.18 4.16
N PRO A 233 0.61 -6.62 2.90
CA PRO A 233 1.23 -5.80 1.87
C PRO A 233 0.25 -4.78 1.27
N LEU A 234 0.78 -3.66 0.78
CA LEU A 234 0.07 -2.76 -0.13
C LEU A 234 -0.02 -3.37 -1.52
N LYS A 235 -1.11 -3.10 -2.22
CA LYS A 235 -1.32 -3.60 -3.58
C LYS A 235 -0.94 -2.50 -4.56
N ILE A 236 -0.27 -2.84 -5.65
CA ILE A 236 0.06 -1.92 -6.76
C ILE A 236 -0.01 -2.65 -8.10
N SER A 237 -0.19 -1.91 -9.19
CA SER A 237 -0.08 -2.50 -10.53
C SER A 237 1.37 -2.65 -10.97
N LEU A 238 1.58 -3.47 -12.01
CA LEU A 238 2.88 -3.62 -12.63
C LEU A 238 3.40 -2.29 -13.22
N ASP A 239 2.51 -1.46 -13.77
CA ASP A 239 2.89 -0.14 -14.30
C ASP A 239 3.39 0.80 -13.20
N GLN A 240 2.74 0.77 -12.02
CA GLN A 240 3.19 1.54 -10.86
C GLN A 240 4.56 1.05 -10.37
N LEU A 241 4.82 -0.27 -10.38
CA LEU A 241 6.15 -0.80 -10.06
C LEU A 241 7.20 -0.39 -11.11
N ASN A 242 6.83 -0.39 -12.40
CA ASN A 242 7.73 -0.04 -13.48
C ASN A 242 8.15 1.44 -13.47
N ALA A 243 7.34 2.33 -12.88
CA ALA A 243 7.74 3.72 -12.66
C ALA A 243 9.02 3.83 -11.81
N PHE A 244 9.19 3.00 -10.78
CA PHE A 244 10.43 2.95 -9.98
C PHE A 244 11.61 2.41 -10.79
N ARG A 245 11.37 1.37 -11.59
CA ARG A 245 12.39 0.71 -12.42
C ARG A 245 12.88 1.57 -13.58
N GLY A 246 12.20 2.67 -13.88
CA GLY A 246 12.59 3.66 -14.89
C GLY A 246 13.53 4.76 -14.38
N LEU A 247 13.86 4.75 -13.09
CA LEU A 247 14.72 5.76 -12.46
C LEU A 247 16.20 5.42 -12.65
N HIS A 248 17.06 6.45 -12.67
CA HIS A 248 18.50 6.31 -12.92
C HIS A 248 19.36 6.66 -11.70
N ASP A 249 20.48 5.97 -11.54
CA ASP A 249 21.51 6.20 -10.54
C ASP A 249 22.50 7.32 -10.96
N PHE A 250 23.50 7.56 -10.11
CA PHE A 250 24.59 8.51 -10.34
C PHE A 250 25.49 8.18 -11.55
N LYS A 251 25.37 6.98 -12.14
CA LYS A 251 26.05 6.56 -13.37
C LYS A 251 25.11 6.57 -14.57
N THR A 252 23.97 7.24 -14.45
CA THR A 252 22.90 7.29 -15.46
C THR A 252 22.44 5.89 -15.90
N LYS A 253 22.53 4.90 -15.01
CA LYS A 253 22.04 3.54 -15.23
C LYS A 253 20.70 3.36 -14.56
N LEU A 254 19.82 2.55 -15.14
CA LEU A 254 18.58 2.17 -14.48
C LEU A 254 18.86 1.56 -13.10
N MET A 255 18.22 2.11 -12.08
CA MET A 255 18.27 1.62 -10.73
C MET A 255 17.54 0.28 -10.64
N ALA A 256 18.28 -0.73 -10.22
CA ALA A 256 17.77 -2.08 -10.00
C ALA A 256 18.44 -2.68 -8.77
N ASN A 257 17.73 -3.60 -8.11
CA ASN A 257 18.21 -4.29 -6.91
C ASN A 257 18.68 -3.31 -5.84
N THR A 258 17.86 -2.31 -5.56
CA THR A 258 18.13 -1.28 -4.55
C THR A 258 17.88 -1.79 -3.14
N TYR A 259 18.19 -3.05 -2.85
CA TYR A 259 17.96 -3.71 -1.56
C TYR A 259 19.21 -4.45 -1.08
N ARG A 260 19.36 -4.55 0.24
CA ARG A 260 20.42 -5.31 0.90
C ARG A 260 19.95 -6.76 1.14
N PRO A 261 20.82 -7.76 0.93
CA PRO A 261 20.51 -9.14 1.32
C PRO A 261 20.26 -9.28 2.82
N VAL A 262 19.34 -10.19 3.18
CA VAL A 262 19.01 -10.53 4.56
C VAL A 262 20.23 -10.92 5.39
N ARG A 263 20.15 -10.59 6.67
CA ARG A 263 21.17 -10.83 7.69
C ARG A 263 20.64 -11.83 8.71
N PRO A 264 21.51 -12.64 9.33
CA PRO A 264 21.08 -13.62 10.32
C PRO A 264 20.38 -12.94 11.51
N LEU A 265 19.24 -13.47 11.94
CA LEU A 265 18.57 -13.00 13.17
C LEU A 265 19.50 -13.11 14.39
N GLY A 266 20.32 -14.16 14.46
CA GLY A 266 21.28 -14.37 15.54
C GLY A 266 20.57 -14.61 16.87
N THR A 267 21.01 -13.95 17.93
CA THR A 267 20.43 -14.07 19.29
C THR A 267 19.30 -13.07 19.55
N ARG A 268 18.93 -12.25 18.56
CA ARG A 268 17.90 -11.22 18.71
C ARG A 268 16.51 -11.86 18.80
N LYS A 269 15.61 -11.18 19.50
CA LYS A 269 14.22 -11.60 19.60
C LYS A 269 13.41 -10.97 18.47
N LEU A 270 12.59 -11.80 17.83
CA LEU A 270 11.57 -11.36 16.90
C LEU A 270 10.21 -11.45 17.62
N PHE A 271 9.50 -10.33 17.68
CA PHE A 271 8.16 -10.26 18.28
C PHE A 271 7.09 -10.09 17.20
N ARG A 272 5.86 -10.50 17.49
CA ARG A 272 4.68 -10.26 16.65
C ARG A 272 3.52 -9.70 17.47
N SER A 273 2.73 -8.81 16.89
CA SER A 273 1.60 -8.13 17.55
C SER A 273 0.29 -8.93 17.54
N PHE A 274 0.24 -10.04 16.84
CA PHE A 274 -0.97 -10.85 16.61
C PHE A 274 -0.76 -12.28 17.07
N PRO A 275 -1.82 -12.96 17.57
CA PRO A 275 -1.74 -14.30 18.14
C PRO A 275 -1.69 -15.39 17.05
N THR A 276 -1.50 -16.64 17.47
CA THR A 276 -1.24 -17.79 16.56
C THR A 276 -2.46 -18.14 15.73
N GLU A 277 -3.64 -17.95 16.31
CA GLU A 277 -4.94 -18.28 15.77
C GLU A 277 -5.21 -17.54 14.45
N ASP A 278 -4.80 -16.26 14.36
CA ASP A 278 -4.93 -15.43 13.16
C ASP A 278 -4.21 -16.02 11.93
N ILE A 279 -3.12 -16.77 12.15
CA ILE A 279 -2.35 -17.41 11.07
C ILE A 279 -3.03 -18.68 10.59
N GLN A 280 -3.64 -19.44 11.51
CA GLN A 280 -4.40 -20.62 11.13
C GLN A 280 -5.59 -20.21 10.25
N GLU A 281 -6.25 -19.09 10.55
CA GLU A 281 -7.29 -18.53 9.71
C GLU A 281 -6.77 -18.10 8.32
N ASP A 282 -5.63 -17.40 8.26
CA ASP A 282 -5.00 -17.01 6.99
C ASP A 282 -4.60 -18.22 6.15
N PHE A 283 -4.01 -19.25 6.77
CA PHE A 283 -3.66 -20.50 6.11
C PHE A 283 -4.91 -21.20 5.59
N ASN A 284 -5.96 -21.33 6.41
CA ASN A 284 -7.22 -21.94 6.02
C ASN A 284 -7.88 -21.19 4.85
N ARG A 285 -7.84 -19.84 4.86
CA ARG A 285 -8.30 -19.01 3.74
C ARG A 285 -7.50 -19.29 2.47
N ARG A 286 -6.16 -19.33 2.55
CA ARG A 286 -5.29 -19.64 1.39
C ARG A 286 -5.58 -21.03 0.83
N ILE A 287 -5.75 -22.04 1.67
CA ILE A 287 -6.13 -23.41 1.26
C ILE A 287 -7.50 -23.41 0.57
N LEU A 288 -8.48 -22.67 1.10
CA LEU A 288 -9.80 -22.53 0.49
C LEU A 288 -9.69 -21.90 -0.91
N TYR A 289 -8.92 -20.82 -1.07
CA TYR A 289 -8.71 -20.16 -2.36
C TYR A 289 -8.00 -21.08 -3.37
N ILE A 290 -6.95 -21.79 -2.96
CA ILE A 290 -6.28 -22.77 -3.82
C ILE A 290 -7.26 -23.88 -4.21
N GLY A 291 -8.07 -24.37 -3.28
CA GLY A 291 -9.12 -25.35 -3.53
C GLY A 291 -10.14 -24.88 -4.57
N ILE A 292 -10.58 -23.62 -4.50
CA ILE A 292 -11.48 -23.01 -5.48
C ILE A 292 -10.81 -22.91 -6.86
N ILE A 293 -9.55 -22.47 -6.93
CA ILE A 293 -8.82 -22.37 -8.20
C ILE A 293 -8.63 -23.75 -8.83
N VAL A 294 -8.22 -24.74 -8.05
CA VAL A 294 -8.07 -26.13 -8.51
C VAL A 294 -9.42 -26.68 -8.98
N TYR A 295 -10.50 -26.43 -8.24
CA TYR A 295 -11.85 -26.82 -8.65
C TYR A 295 -12.22 -26.19 -10.01
N ILE A 296 -12.00 -24.89 -10.19
CA ILE A 296 -12.27 -24.19 -11.45
C ILE A 296 -11.43 -24.77 -12.60
N LEU A 297 -10.13 -24.99 -12.39
CA LEU A 297 -9.24 -25.56 -13.41
C LEU A 297 -9.66 -26.99 -13.78
N VAL A 298 -9.96 -27.84 -12.79
CA VAL A 298 -10.47 -29.21 -13.01
C VAL A 298 -11.80 -29.16 -13.76
N TRP A 299 -12.72 -28.29 -13.36
CA TRP A 299 -13.98 -28.07 -14.04
C TRP A 299 -13.76 -27.65 -15.51
N PHE A 300 -12.88 -26.68 -15.79
CA PHE A 300 -12.53 -26.28 -17.16
C PHE A 300 -11.90 -27.42 -17.97
N THR A 301 -11.06 -28.26 -17.37
CA THR A 301 -10.45 -29.41 -18.08
C THR A 301 -11.47 -30.51 -18.39
N ILE A 302 -12.40 -30.80 -17.47
CA ILE A 302 -13.44 -31.82 -17.65
C ILE A 302 -14.51 -31.35 -18.64
N PHE A 303 -14.89 -30.07 -18.62
CA PHE A 303 -15.96 -29.53 -19.46
C PHE A 303 -15.48 -28.93 -20.79
N ARG A 304 -14.16 -28.87 -21.04
CA ARG A 304 -13.60 -28.61 -22.39
C ARG A 304 -13.67 -29.82 -23.33
N SER A 305 -13.80 -31.04 -22.83
CA SER A 305 -13.83 -32.25 -23.67
C SER A 305 -15.21 -32.60 -24.24
N THR A 306 -16.26 -31.86 -23.88
CA THR A 306 -17.58 -31.99 -24.51
C THR A 306 -17.73 -30.92 -25.58
N SER A 307 -17.71 -31.33 -26.85
CA SER A 307 -18.03 -30.48 -28.00
C SER A 307 -19.42 -29.85 -27.81
N TRP A 308 -19.46 -28.53 -27.64
CA TRP A 308 -20.71 -27.76 -27.56
C TRP A 308 -21.35 -27.65 -28.94
N PRO A 309 -22.68 -27.86 -29.09
CA PRO A 309 -23.36 -27.60 -30.34
C PRO A 309 -23.44 -26.08 -30.58
N THR A 310 -22.99 -25.65 -31.75
CA THR A 310 -23.09 -24.28 -32.24
C THR A 310 -24.55 -23.91 -32.54
N SER A 311 -25.18 -23.12 -31.67
CA SER A 311 -26.38 -22.31 -31.98
C SER A 311 -26.48 -21.12 -31.00
N PRO A 312 -26.87 -19.90 -31.43
CA PRO A 312 -26.83 -18.69 -30.60
C PRO A 312 -27.92 -18.56 -29.53
N SER A 313 -28.61 -19.64 -29.14
CA SER A 313 -29.76 -19.58 -28.21
C SER A 313 -29.47 -20.08 -26.79
N ASN A 314 -28.21 -20.44 -26.47
CA ASN A 314 -27.88 -21.13 -25.22
C ASN A 314 -26.89 -20.37 -24.30
N LEU A 315 -26.78 -19.04 -24.43
CA LEU A 315 -25.99 -18.23 -23.48
C LEU A 315 -26.73 -17.92 -22.16
N ASP A 316 -27.92 -18.50 -21.95
CA ASP A 316 -28.72 -18.35 -20.72
C ASP A 316 -28.51 -19.48 -19.69
N ILE A 317 -27.50 -20.33 -19.87
CA ILE A 317 -27.26 -21.47 -18.97
C ILE A 317 -25.90 -21.33 -18.27
N PHE A 318 -25.75 -20.29 -17.45
CA PHE A 318 -24.80 -20.27 -16.33
C PHE A 318 -25.39 -19.78 -15.00
N LEU A 319 -26.71 -19.66 -14.92
CA LEU A 319 -27.45 -19.60 -13.66
C LEU A 319 -28.20 -20.92 -13.51
N SER A 320 -27.54 -21.89 -12.88
CA SER A 320 -28.09 -23.21 -12.62
C SER A 320 -29.48 -23.12 -11.98
N THR A 321 -30.43 -23.82 -12.61
CA THR A 321 -31.81 -24.11 -12.22
C THR A 321 -31.98 -24.68 -10.80
N THR A 322 -30.88 -25.01 -10.12
CA THR A 322 -30.89 -25.46 -8.71
C THR A 322 -31.23 -24.32 -7.73
N ILE A 323 -31.00 -23.05 -8.08
CA ILE A 323 -31.33 -21.90 -7.19
C ILE A 323 -32.78 -21.44 -7.39
N CYS A 324 -33.30 -21.43 -8.62
CA CYS A 324 -34.72 -21.15 -8.88
C CYS A 324 -35.65 -22.25 -8.36
N GLY A 325 -35.25 -23.53 -8.45
CA GLY A 325 -36.04 -24.64 -7.90
C GLY A 325 -36.26 -24.59 -6.39
N ARG A 326 -35.35 -23.95 -5.63
CA ARG A 326 -35.50 -23.75 -4.18
C ARG A 326 -36.35 -22.54 -3.79
N LEU A 327 -36.52 -21.56 -4.68
CA LEU A 327 -37.42 -20.41 -4.45
C LEU A 327 -38.89 -20.76 -4.77
N ILE A 328 -39.14 -21.68 -5.71
CA ILE A 328 -40.48 -22.11 -6.12
C ILE A 328 -41.08 -23.17 -5.17
N GLN A 329 -40.28 -23.75 -4.27
CA GLN A 329 -40.78 -24.65 -3.21
C GLN A 329 -41.20 -23.94 -1.91
N GLN A 330 -41.27 -22.60 -1.90
CA GLN A 330 -41.98 -21.92 -0.83
C GLN A 330 -43.49 -22.09 -1.06
N PRO A 331 -44.26 -22.68 -0.12
CA PRO A 331 -45.67 -23.03 -0.35
C PRO A 331 -46.61 -21.86 -0.66
N ASN A 332 -46.12 -20.61 -0.60
CA ASN A 332 -46.93 -19.40 -0.64
C ASN A 332 -46.56 -18.40 -1.75
N LEU A 333 -45.72 -18.76 -2.73
CA LEU A 333 -45.39 -17.83 -3.83
C LEU A 333 -45.67 -18.45 -5.21
N ALA A 334 -46.95 -18.49 -5.59
CA ALA A 334 -47.37 -18.74 -6.96
C ALA A 334 -47.64 -17.39 -7.64
N LEU A 335 -46.68 -16.91 -8.44
CA LEU A 335 -46.93 -15.76 -9.31
C LEU A 335 -47.86 -16.19 -10.45
N THR A 336 -48.91 -15.41 -10.65
CA THR A 336 -49.86 -15.59 -11.75
C THR A 336 -49.21 -15.21 -13.08
N THR A 337 -49.72 -15.75 -14.19
CA THR A 337 -49.22 -15.47 -15.55
C THR A 337 -49.21 -13.97 -15.86
N ASN A 338 -50.15 -13.20 -15.31
CA ASN A 338 -50.20 -11.74 -15.49
C ASN A 338 -49.05 -11.01 -14.78
N GLU A 339 -48.63 -11.49 -13.60
CA GLU A 339 -47.50 -10.89 -12.86
C GLU A 339 -46.17 -11.12 -13.58
N LEU A 340 -46.03 -12.26 -14.28
CA LEU A 340 -44.88 -12.54 -15.15
C LEU A 340 -44.84 -11.61 -16.36
N THR A 341 -45.95 -11.45 -17.09
CA THR A 341 -46.02 -10.57 -18.26
C THR A 341 -45.82 -9.09 -17.89
N GLN A 342 -46.23 -8.69 -16.69
CA GLN A 342 -46.03 -7.33 -16.20
C GLN A 342 -44.56 -7.08 -15.84
N LEU A 343 -43.87 -8.09 -15.33
CA LEU A 343 -42.43 -8.04 -15.04
C LEU A 343 -41.60 -7.96 -16.33
N GLU A 344 -41.94 -8.74 -17.36
CA GLU A 344 -41.28 -8.69 -18.67
C GLU A 344 -41.43 -7.31 -19.34
N ASN A 345 -42.64 -6.73 -19.32
CA ASN A 345 -42.90 -5.38 -19.85
C ASN A 345 -42.23 -4.25 -19.05
N GLN A 346 -41.91 -4.47 -17.77
CA GLN A 346 -41.13 -3.53 -16.97
C GLN A 346 -39.64 -3.62 -17.30
N ILE A 347 -39.14 -4.83 -17.57
CA ILE A 347 -37.75 -5.08 -17.94
C ILE A 347 -37.44 -4.46 -19.31
N GLU A 348 -38.30 -4.60 -20.32
CA GLU A 348 -38.08 -3.92 -21.62
C GLU A 348 -38.06 -2.40 -21.49
N ARG A 349 -38.91 -1.83 -20.62
CA ARG A 349 -38.89 -0.39 -20.32
C ARG A 349 -37.62 0.03 -19.58
N TYR A 350 -37.11 -0.82 -18.70
CA TYR A 350 -35.86 -0.56 -17.99
C TYR A 350 -34.65 -0.48 -18.95
N PHE A 351 -34.67 -1.24 -20.05
CA PHE A 351 -33.63 -1.19 -21.08
C PHE A 351 -33.79 -0.05 -22.09
N SER A 352 -34.97 0.59 -22.21
CA SER A 352 -35.21 1.72 -23.11
C SER A 352 -34.95 3.09 -22.46
N PHE A 353 -35.15 3.23 -21.15
CA PHE A 353 -34.91 4.47 -20.40
C PHE A 353 -33.46 5.03 -20.44
N PRO A 354 -32.38 4.22 -20.45
CA PRO A 354 -31.02 4.76 -20.52
C PRO A 354 -30.59 5.22 -21.92
N LYS A 355 -31.41 5.06 -22.96
CA LYS A 355 -31.05 5.41 -24.35
C LYS A 355 -31.48 6.82 -24.77
N ASP A 356 -32.38 7.47 -24.04
CA ASP A 356 -32.85 8.83 -24.35
C ASP A 356 -32.76 9.75 -23.12
N CYS A 357 -31.64 10.46 -23.00
CA CYS A 357 -31.39 11.41 -21.92
C CYS A 357 -31.98 12.82 -22.19
N THR A 358 -32.66 13.04 -23.33
CA THR A 358 -33.16 14.37 -23.71
C THR A 358 -34.24 14.92 -22.78
N LEU A 359 -34.91 14.04 -22.03
CA LEU A 359 -35.90 14.42 -21.01
C LEU A 359 -35.29 15.00 -19.73
N PHE A 360 -33.98 14.84 -19.51
CA PHE A 360 -33.28 15.28 -18.29
C PHE A 360 -32.32 16.44 -18.52
N THR A 361 -32.23 16.96 -19.74
CA THR A 361 -31.41 18.13 -20.05
C THR A 361 -32.18 19.41 -19.70
N SER A 362 -31.76 20.08 -18.62
CA SER A 362 -32.08 21.49 -18.39
C SER A 362 -31.17 22.37 -19.26
N GLN A 363 -31.76 23.34 -19.98
CA GLN A 363 -30.99 24.37 -20.69
C GLN A 363 -30.42 25.39 -19.69
N THR A 364 -29.36 25.01 -19.00
CA THR A 364 -28.55 25.92 -18.19
C THR A 364 -27.17 26.02 -18.80
N ILE A 365 -26.61 27.23 -18.81
CA ILE A 365 -25.28 27.49 -19.40
C ILE A 365 -24.25 26.76 -18.53
N ILE A 366 -23.64 25.73 -19.13
CA ILE A 366 -22.63 24.87 -18.51
C ILE A 366 -21.29 25.61 -18.54
N SER A 367 -20.49 25.52 -17.47
CA SER A 367 -19.14 26.09 -17.47
C SER A 367 -18.22 25.34 -18.44
N SER A 368 -17.16 25.99 -18.93
CA SER A 368 -16.18 25.36 -19.83
C SER A 368 -15.45 24.18 -19.18
N GLU A 369 -15.35 24.18 -17.84
CA GLU A 369 -14.73 23.10 -17.07
C GLU A 369 -15.63 21.86 -17.00
N GLU A 370 -16.93 22.04 -16.76
CA GLU A 370 -17.94 20.95 -16.77
C GLU A 370 -18.14 20.33 -18.16
N LEU A 371 -18.02 21.12 -19.24
CA LEU A 371 -17.99 20.61 -20.62
C LEU A 371 -16.80 19.68 -20.88
N THR A 372 -15.70 19.89 -20.16
CA THR A 372 -14.45 19.14 -20.32
C THR A 372 -14.45 17.85 -19.49
N TYR A 373 -15.28 17.77 -18.43
CA TYR A 373 -15.36 16.62 -17.53
C TYR A 373 -16.80 16.21 -17.16
N PRO A 374 -17.60 15.68 -18.11
CA PRO A 374 -18.94 15.18 -17.80
C PRO A 374 -18.84 13.88 -16.98
N LEU A 375 -18.98 13.98 -15.65
CA LEU A 375 -19.02 12.82 -14.76
C LEU A 375 -20.44 12.26 -14.68
N ALA A 376 -20.72 11.20 -15.44
CA ALA A 376 -21.90 10.36 -15.24
C ALA A 376 -21.49 9.07 -14.53
N PHE A 377 -22.03 8.83 -13.33
CA PHE A 377 -21.87 7.57 -12.61
C PHE A 377 -23.21 6.87 -12.50
N THR A 378 -23.25 5.56 -12.79
CA THR A 378 -24.39 4.70 -12.49
C THR A 378 -24.03 3.83 -11.30
N ILE A 379 -24.81 3.94 -10.22
CA ILE A 379 -24.58 3.18 -8.99
C ILE A 379 -25.71 2.16 -8.85
N LEU A 380 -25.40 0.88 -9.09
CA LEU A 380 -26.29 -0.25 -8.87
C LEU A 380 -26.04 -0.78 -7.46
N ILE A 381 -27.05 -0.75 -6.59
CA ILE A 381 -26.93 -1.22 -5.21
C ILE A 381 -27.97 -2.30 -4.93
N TYR A 382 -27.48 -3.42 -4.41
CA TYR A 382 -28.30 -4.46 -3.84
C TYR A 382 -28.22 -4.38 -2.31
N SER A 383 -29.39 -4.17 -1.70
CA SER A 383 -29.78 -4.51 -0.33
C SER A 383 -29.12 -3.84 0.89
N ASN A 384 -28.03 -3.06 0.80
CA ASN A 384 -27.44 -2.40 1.99
C ASN A 384 -27.48 -0.86 1.93
N LEU A 385 -28.38 -0.26 2.72
CA LEU A 385 -28.58 1.19 2.84
C LEU A 385 -27.38 1.94 3.44
N ASP A 386 -26.71 1.35 4.43
CA ASP A 386 -25.55 1.99 5.08
C ASP A 386 -24.35 2.07 4.12
N GLN A 387 -24.20 1.04 3.29
CA GLN A 387 -23.18 1.01 2.25
C GLN A 387 -23.48 2.03 1.14
N PHE A 388 -24.75 2.26 0.81
CA PHE A 388 -25.15 3.35 -0.09
C PHE A 388 -24.80 4.72 0.46
N ASP A 389 -25.23 5.04 1.70
CA ASP A 389 -25.00 6.36 2.29
C ASP A 389 -23.49 6.64 2.45
N PHE A 390 -22.69 5.62 2.79
CA PHE A 390 -21.23 5.72 2.82
C PHE A 390 -20.64 6.04 1.43
N LEU A 391 -21.00 5.27 0.40
CA LEU A 391 -20.50 5.48 -0.96
C LEU A 391 -20.95 6.83 -1.52
N LEU A 392 -22.22 7.20 -1.31
CA LEU A 392 -22.77 8.47 -1.75
C LEU A 392 -22.03 9.64 -1.10
N LYS A 393 -21.77 9.61 0.21
CA LYS A 393 -20.99 10.65 0.90
C LYS A 393 -19.55 10.75 0.43
N THR A 394 -18.97 9.64 0.00
CA THR A 394 -17.57 9.59 -0.47
C THR A 394 -17.43 10.29 -1.83
N ILE A 395 -18.46 10.23 -2.67
CA ILE A 395 -18.46 10.83 -4.02
C ILE A 395 -19.17 12.19 -4.07
N TYR A 396 -20.11 12.46 -3.16
CA TYR A 396 -20.95 13.65 -3.18
C TYR A 396 -20.17 14.88 -2.70
N ARG A 397 -20.00 15.81 -3.63
CA ARG A 397 -19.52 17.19 -3.40
C ARG A 397 -20.67 18.16 -3.65
N LYS A 398 -20.92 19.08 -2.71
CA LYS A 398 -22.02 20.09 -2.75
C LYS A 398 -22.01 20.99 -3.99
N SER A 399 -20.89 21.10 -4.69
CA SER A 399 -20.72 21.93 -5.90
C SER A 399 -21.10 21.22 -7.20
N ASN A 400 -21.45 19.93 -7.16
CA ASN A 400 -21.69 19.12 -8.34
C ASN A 400 -23.16 18.69 -8.43
N TYR A 401 -23.64 18.47 -9.65
CA TYR A 401 -24.96 17.89 -9.91
C TYR A 401 -24.86 16.38 -10.13
N TYR A 402 -25.74 15.61 -9.47
CA TYR A 402 -25.78 14.16 -9.58
C TYR A 402 -27.18 13.71 -10.06
N CYS A 403 -27.21 12.84 -11.07
CA CYS A 403 -28.44 12.14 -11.45
C CYS A 403 -28.43 10.75 -10.81
N ILE A 404 -29.24 10.55 -9.76
CA ILE A 404 -29.35 9.28 -9.05
C ILE A 404 -30.65 8.59 -9.47
N HIS A 405 -30.53 7.46 -10.15
CA HIS A 405 -31.69 6.63 -10.51
C HIS A 405 -31.97 5.63 -9.39
N VAL A 406 -33.21 5.60 -8.89
CA VAL A 406 -33.64 4.72 -7.80
C VAL A 406 -34.75 3.80 -8.31
N ASP A 407 -34.49 2.49 -8.28
CA ASP A 407 -35.47 1.48 -8.72
C ASP A 407 -36.76 1.58 -7.91
N LEU A 408 -37.93 1.50 -8.57
CA LEU A 408 -39.27 1.55 -7.98
C LEU A 408 -39.52 0.52 -6.87
N LYS A 409 -38.75 -0.56 -6.81
CA LYS A 409 -38.83 -1.61 -5.79
C LYS A 409 -37.99 -1.29 -4.54
N ALA A 410 -37.25 -0.18 -4.54
CA ALA A 410 -36.42 0.20 -3.41
C ALA A 410 -37.25 0.47 -2.14
N PRO A 411 -36.69 0.23 -0.94
CA PRO A 411 -37.36 0.58 0.31
C PRO A 411 -37.64 2.08 0.39
N ALA A 412 -38.79 2.48 0.97
CA ALA A 412 -39.16 3.89 1.17
C ALA A 412 -38.05 4.70 1.89
N ALA A 413 -37.32 4.06 2.81
CA ALA A 413 -36.19 4.67 3.52
C ALA A 413 -35.05 5.13 2.58
N LEU A 414 -34.81 4.44 1.46
CA LEU A 414 -33.79 4.84 0.49
C LEU A 414 -34.18 6.14 -0.23
N TYR A 415 -35.46 6.26 -0.60
CA TYR A 415 -35.97 7.45 -1.28
C TYR A 415 -35.85 8.71 -0.42
N GLU A 416 -36.19 8.60 0.86
CA GLU A 416 -36.09 9.73 1.79
C GLU A 416 -34.63 10.09 2.08
N ALA A 417 -33.75 9.10 2.23
CA ALA A 417 -32.31 9.35 2.40
C ALA A 417 -31.67 10.09 1.21
N ILE A 418 -32.18 9.89 0.00
CA ILE A 418 -31.71 10.59 -1.22
C ILE A 418 -32.26 12.02 -1.30
N LYS A 419 -33.52 12.25 -0.89
CA LYS A 419 -34.12 13.59 -0.90
C LYS A 419 -33.50 14.54 0.12
N GLU A 420 -32.96 14.03 1.22
CA GLU A 420 -32.33 14.82 2.29
C GLU A 420 -30.87 15.24 1.98
N ARG A 421 -30.34 14.87 0.81
CA ARG A 421 -28.96 15.12 0.36
C ARG A 421 -28.96 15.98 -0.90
#